data_AF-A0A1Q3WMM6-F1
#
_entry.id   AF-A0A1Q3WMM6-F1
#
_cell.length_a   1.000
_cell.length_b   1.000
_cell.length_c   1.000
_cell.angle_alpha   90.00
_cell.angle_beta   90.00
_cell.angle_gamma   90.00
#
_symmetry.space_group_name_H-M   'P 1'
#
loop_
_entity.id
_entity.type
_entity.pdbx_description
1 polymer ?
#
loop_
_entity_poly.entity_id
_entity_poly.type
_entity_poly.pdbx_seq_one_letter_code
_entity_poly.pdbx_strand_id
1 'polypeptide(L)'
;MIYEVGKFYNVPVAILGETYYRGFYPNSVIPLMGEQHNDIEIINVTSEHYHIDWRFVRNRNFAIATDTDYSEVIGLEHGIIIMPEHILRIETRRMKCKRDFRDYPSQIAPWFTKLQEKYAHTTAKNGRCPHKGFDMTTIKPDAEGCITCPLHGLKWNATAWKLQQ
;
A
#
# COMPACT_ATOMS: atom_id res chain seq x y z
N MET A 1 -14.70 -5.64 -2.08
CA MET A 1 -14.48 -6.94 -2.78
C MET A 1 -13.05 -7.34 -2.48
N ILE A 2 -12.84 -8.50 -1.83
CA ILE A 2 -11.50 -8.99 -1.53
C ILE A 2 -10.83 -9.44 -2.83
N TYR A 3 -9.56 -9.05 -3.04
CA TYR A 3 -8.82 -9.55 -4.19
C TYR A 3 -8.29 -10.96 -3.92
N GLU A 4 -8.53 -11.85 -4.88
CA GLU A 4 -8.09 -13.23 -4.86
C GLU A 4 -6.95 -13.42 -5.86
N VAL A 5 -5.90 -14.14 -5.44
CA VAL A 5 -4.79 -14.49 -6.31
C VAL A 5 -5.30 -15.26 -7.54
N GLY A 6 -4.83 -14.85 -8.71
CA GLY A 6 -5.17 -15.46 -9.98
C GLY A 6 -6.37 -14.84 -10.71
N LYS A 7 -7.20 -14.05 -10.03
CA LYS A 7 -8.36 -13.36 -10.64
C LYS A 7 -7.94 -12.03 -11.27
N PHE A 8 -8.82 -11.48 -12.11
CA PHE A 8 -8.60 -10.20 -12.80
C PHE A 8 -9.50 -9.12 -12.24
N TYR A 9 -8.94 -7.92 -12.03
CA TYR A 9 -9.64 -6.76 -11.46
C TYR A 9 -9.34 -5.52 -12.30
N ASN A 10 -10.22 -4.53 -12.21
CA ASN A 10 -9.95 -3.19 -12.74
C ASN A 10 -9.16 -2.42 -11.70
N VAL A 11 -7.90 -2.10 -12.02
CA VAL A 11 -6.94 -1.51 -11.09
C VAL A 11 -6.52 -0.15 -11.62
N PRO A 12 -6.48 0.91 -10.78
CA PRO A 12 -5.87 2.17 -11.16
C PRO A 12 -4.37 1.96 -11.38
N VAL A 13 -3.84 2.46 -12.49
CA VAL A 13 -2.42 2.36 -12.83
C VAL A 13 -1.87 3.73 -13.21
N ALA A 14 -0.66 4.02 -12.75
CA ALA A 14 0.17 5.08 -13.30
C ALA A 14 0.91 4.58 -14.54
N ILE A 15 0.93 5.39 -15.58
CA ILE A 15 1.85 5.25 -16.70
C ILE A 15 3.05 6.15 -16.40
N LEU A 16 4.24 5.57 -16.27
CA LEU A 16 5.45 6.35 -16.07
C LEU A 16 5.76 7.23 -17.29
N GLY A 17 6.31 8.41 -17.03
CA GLY A 17 6.90 9.26 -18.05
C GLY A 17 8.23 8.72 -18.57
N GLU A 18 9.15 9.63 -18.89
CA GLU A 18 10.46 9.30 -19.51
C GLU A 18 11.54 8.87 -18.51
N THR A 19 11.20 8.74 -17.22
CA THR A 19 12.16 8.41 -16.17
C THR A 19 12.18 6.91 -15.84
N TYR A 20 13.38 6.41 -15.54
CA TYR A 20 13.53 5.13 -14.85
C TYR A 20 13.26 5.31 -13.37
N TYR A 21 12.41 4.48 -12.78
CA TYR A 21 12.03 4.57 -11.38
C TYR A 21 12.08 3.19 -10.72
N ARG A 22 13.06 2.94 -9.83
CA ARG A 22 13.13 1.74 -8.96
C ARG A 22 12.81 0.40 -9.69
N GLY A 23 13.46 0.13 -10.82
CA GLY A 23 13.24 -1.10 -11.60
C GLY A 23 12.15 -0.99 -12.68
N PHE A 24 11.39 0.10 -12.71
CA PHE A 24 10.41 0.41 -13.75
C PHE A 24 11.04 1.30 -14.82
N TYR A 25 10.94 0.87 -16.08
CA TYR A 25 11.42 1.61 -17.25
C TYR A 25 10.42 2.70 -17.66
N PRO A 26 10.84 3.68 -18.49
CA PRO A 26 9.92 4.63 -19.11
C PRO A 26 8.69 3.95 -19.72
N ASN A 27 7.53 4.58 -19.63
CA ASN A 27 6.23 4.03 -20.06
C ASN A 27 5.77 2.74 -19.33
N SER A 28 6.41 2.36 -18.22
CA SER A 28 5.94 1.23 -17.40
C SER A 28 4.57 1.51 -16.81
N VAL A 29 3.82 0.43 -16.61
CA VAL A 29 2.51 0.42 -15.96
C VAL A 29 2.70 0.04 -14.50
N ILE A 30 2.39 0.96 -13.60
CA ILE A 30 2.54 0.76 -12.15
C ILE A 30 1.14 0.75 -11.52
N PRO A 31 0.71 -0.37 -10.93
CA PRO A 31 -0.56 -0.41 -10.21
C PRO A 31 -0.50 0.44 -8.95
N LEU A 32 -1.54 1.22 -8.70
CA LEU A 32 -1.64 2.17 -7.59
C LEU A 32 -2.55 1.63 -6.49
N MET A 33 -2.20 1.97 -5.26
CA MET A 33 -2.93 1.61 -4.05
C MET A 33 -3.40 2.88 -3.34
N GLY A 34 -4.71 3.01 -3.14
CA GLY A 34 -5.32 4.17 -2.49
C GLY A 34 -5.30 5.44 -3.34
N GLU A 35 -5.62 6.56 -2.70
CA GLU A 35 -5.64 7.89 -3.29
C GLU A 35 -4.26 8.59 -3.11
N GLN A 36 -4.00 9.63 -3.90
CA GLN A 36 -2.83 10.50 -3.71
C GLN A 36 -2.85 11.14 -2.31
N HIS A 37 -1.72 11.18 -1.64
CA HIS A 37 -1.60 11.87 -0.35
C HIS A 37 -0.16 12.24 0.00
N ASN A 38 -0.01 13.02 1.07
CA ASN A 38 1.22 13.17 1.83
C ASN A 38 1.00 12.67 3.28
N ASP A 39 2.08 12.46 4.04
CA ASP A 39 2.03 12.01 5.45
C ASP A 39 2.71 12.99 6.39
N ILE A 40 2.59 14.29 6.09
CA ILE A 40 3.24 15.36 6.86
C ILE A 40 2.85 15.34 8.34
N GLU A 41 1.60 14.97 8.63
CA GLU A 41 1.02 15.06 9.97
C GLU A 41 1.67 14.12 11.00
N ILE A 42 2.33 13.04 10.57
CA ILE A 42 2.79 11.96 11.47
C ILE A 42 4.18 11.43 11.05
N ILE A 43 4.39 11.25 9.75
CA ILE A 43 5.59 10.63 9.18
C ILE A 43 6.55 11.72 8.65
N ASN A 44 6.09 12.98 8.59
CA ASN A 44 6.85 14.14 8.08
C ASN A 44 7.25 14.00 6.60
N VAL A 45 6.48 13.23 5.82
CA VAL A 45 6.61 13.17 4.35
C VAL A 45 5.73 14.26 3.76
N THR A 46 6.34 15.37 3.35
CA THR A 46 5.65 16.55 2.82
C THR A 46 5.20 16.39 1.37
N SER A 47 5.90 15.52 0.65
CA SER A 47 5.69 15.22 -0.75
C SER A 47 4.41 14.42 -0.98
N GLU A 48 3.56 14.91 -1.88
CA GLU A 48 2.43 14.15 -2.42
C GLU A 48 2.94 12.91 -3.15
N HIS A 49 2.28 11.77 -2.95
CA HIS A 49 2.67 10.50 -3.54
C HIS A 49 1.52 9.50 -3.59
N TYR A 50 1.75 8.40 -4.31
CA TYR A 50 0.90 7.22 -4.31
C TYR A 50 1.70 6.02 -3.79
N HIS A 51 1.02 5.05 -3.17
CA HIS A 51 1.62 3.75 -2.91
C HIS A 51 1.43 2.81 -4.11
N ILE A 52 2.37 1.89 -4.28
CA ILE A 52 2.30 0.85 -5.32
C ILE A 52 1.45 -0.32 -4.81
N ASP A 53 0.49 -0.80 -5.61
CA ASP A 53 -0.24 -2.04 -5.30
C ASP A 53 0.58 -3.25 -5.74
N TRP A 54 1.45 -3.70 -4.84
CA TRP A 54 2.36 -4.82 -5.08
C TRP A 54 1.66 -6.14 -5.38
N ARG A 55 0.34 -6.29 -5.18
CA ARG A 55 -0.40 -7.49 -5.60
C ARG A 55 -0.41 -7.67 -7.11
N PHE A 56 -0.35 -6.59 -7.88
CA PHE A 56 -0.49 -6.60 -9.34
C PHE A 56 0.84 -6.42 -10.10
N VAL A 57 1.93 -6.09 -9.39
CA VAL A 57 3.26 -5.86 -9.98
C VAL A 57 3.86 -7.15 -10.57
N ARG A 58 4.64 -7.05 -11.65
CA ARG A 58 5.31 -8.22 -12.26
C ARG A 58 6.34 -8.84 -11.31
N ASN A 59 6.55 -10.15 -11.38
CA ASN A 59 7.46 -10.87 -10.47
C ASN A 59 8.87 -10.30 -10.47
N ARG A 60 9.42 -9.91 -11.62
CA ARG A 60 10.76 -9.30 -11.72
C ARG A 60 10.84 -7.98 -10.94
N ASN A 61 9.86 -7.10 -11.11
CA ASN A 61 9.83 -5.80 -10.41
C ASN A 61 9.60 -5.98 -8.91
N PHE A 62 8.73 -6.92 -8.54
CA PHE A 62 8.50 -7.28 -7.15
C PHE A 62 9.78 -7.84 -6.51
N ALA A 63 10.46 -8.77 -7.20
CA ALA A 63 11.73 -9.32 -6.75
C ALA A 63 12.76 -8.21 -6.54
N ILE A 64 12.97 -7.31 -7.52
CA ILE A 64 13.88 -6.17 -7.39
C ILE A 64 13.51 -5.32 -6.16
N ALA A 65 12.23 -5.00 -5.97
CA ALA A 65 11.78 -4.20 -4.83
C ALA A 65 12.00 -4.88 -3.47
N THR A 66 12.02 -6.21 -3.44
CA THR A 66 12.24 -7.01 -2.22
C THR A 66 13.70 -7.47 -2.06
N ASP A 67 14.53 -7.34 -3.10
CA ASP A 67 15.91 -7.83 -3.19
C ASP A 67 16.94 -6.69 -3.20
N THR A 68 16.51 -5.43 -3.38
CA THR A 68 17.38 -4.28 -3.11
C THR A 68 17.78 -4.31 -1.63
N ASP A 69 19.05 -4.68 -1.41
CA ASP A 69 19.82 -4.69 -0.16
C ASP A 69 19.26 -3.81 0.97
N TYR A 70 19.31 -4.36 2.20
CA TYR A 70 19.09 -3.73 3.52
C TYR A 70 17.84 -4.10 4.34
N SER A 71 17.29 -5.31 4.25
CA SER A 71 16.68 -5.91 5.46
C SER A 71 16.38 -7.41 5.37
N GLU A 72 16.52 -8.10 6.50
CA GLU A 72 15.82 -9.36 6.79
C GLU A 72 14.30 -9.13 7.02
N VAL A 73 13.79 -7.94 6.69
CA VAL A 73 12.48 -7.45 7.11
C VAL A 73 11.51 -7.55 5.94
N ILE A 74 10.57 -8.48 6.06
CA ILE A 74 9.48 -8.70 5.13
C ILE A 74 8.60 -7.44 5.03
N GLY A 75 8.27 -7.00 3.81
CA GLY A 75 7.25 -5.98 3.55
C GLY A 75 7.76 -4.54 3.38
N LEU A 76 9.07 -4.31 3.28
CA LEU A 76 9.62 -2.97 3.04
C LEU A 76 9.15 -2.36 1.71
N GLU A 77 8.74 -3.18 0.73
CA GLU A 77 8.22 -2.68 -0.54
C GLU A 77 7.01 -1.76 -0.35
N HIS A 78 6.26 -1.91 0.75
CA HIS A 78 5.12 -1.06 1.07
C HIS A 78 5.49 0.43 1.26
N GLY A 79 6.73 0.71 1.67
CA GLY A 79 7.27 2.07 1.79
C GLY A 79 7.76 2.67 0.46
N ILE A 80 7.72 1.91 -0.63
CA ILE A 80 8.07 2.41 -1.96
C ILE A 80 6.85 3.14 -2.54
N ILE A 81 7.00 4.45 -2.62
CA ILE A 81 5.99 5.37 -3.13
C ILE A 81 6.27 5.72 -4.60
N ILE A 82 5.35 6.39 -5.29
CA ILE A 82 5.57 7.06 -6.57
C ILE A 82 5.08 8.49 -6.49
N MET A 83 5.94 9.40 -6.96
CA MET A 83 5.68 10.83 -6.98
C MET A 83 4.88 11.24 -8.23
N PRO A 84 3.93 12.19 -8.13
CA PRO A 84 3.12 12.66 -9.27
C PRO A 84 3.95 13.16 -10.46
N GLU A 85 5.09 13.79 -10.24
CA GLU A 85 5.99 14.27 -11.29
C GLU A 85 6.59 13.15 -12.17
N HIS A 86 6.55 11.89 -11.71
CA HIS A 86 6.98 10.74 -12.50
C HIS A 86 5.83 10.13 -13.34
N ILE A 87 4.60 10.57 -13.12
CA ILE A 87 3.39 9.98 -13.71
C ILE A 87 2.97 10.80 -14.93
N LEU A 88 2.99 10.16 -16.11
CA LEU A 88 2.48 10.76 -17.34
C LEU A 88 0.95 10.87 -17.33
N ARG A 89 0.27 9.81 -16.87
CA ARG A 89 -1.18 9.77 -16.70
C ARG A 89 -1.59 8.60 -15.80
N ILE A 90 -2.81 8.69 -15.28
CA ILE A 90 -3.47 7.60 -14.54
C ILE A 90 -4.62 7.07 -15.39
N GLU A 91 -4.74 5.76 -15.48
CA GLU A 91 -5.85 5.08 -16.16
C GLU A 91 -6.24 3.80 -15.42
N THR A 92 -7.38 3.22 -15.77
CA THR A 92 -7.80 1.92 -15.22
C THR A 92 -7.39 0.81 -16.18
N ARG A 93 -6.76 -0.25 -15.68
CA ARG A 93 -6.44 -1.45 -16.47
C ARG A 93 -6.93 -2.73 -15.81
N ARG A 94 -7.35 -3.67 -16.64
CA ARG A 94 -7.67 -5.03 -16.20
C ARG A 94 -6.37 -5.79 -15.90
N MET A 95 -6.11 -6.07 -14.64
CA MET A 95 -4.86 -6.71 -14.18
C MET A 95 -5.13 -7.99 -13.38
N LYS A 96 -4.25 -8.98 -13.52
CA LYS A 96 -4.29 -10.21 -12.73
C LYS A 96 -3.68 -9.96 -11.35
N CYS A 97 -4.39 -10.26 -10.28
CA CYS A 97 -3.82 -10.31 -8.93
C CYS A 97 -2.83 -11.47 -8.88
N LYS A 98 -1.55 -11.18 -8.61
CA LYS A 98 -0.45 -12.15 -8.69
C LYS A 98 -0.06 -12.73 -7.34
N ARG A 99 -0.40 -12.05 -6.25
CA ARG A 99 -0.03 -12.40 -4.88
C ARG A 99 -0.95 -11.70 -3.88
N ASP A 100 -1.05 -12.26 -2.69
CA ASP A 100 -1.66 -11.61 -1.54
C ASP A 100 -0.79 -10.44 -1.04
N PHE A 101 -1.35 -9.61 -0.16
CA PHE A 101 -0.52 -8.66 0.57
C PHE A 101 0.44 -9.40 1.49
N ARG A 102 1.66 -8.88 1.57
CA ARG A 102 2.58 -9.25 2.63
C ARG A 102 2.26 -8.46 3.89
N ASP A 103 2.72 -8.97 5.01
CA ASP A 103 2.64 -8.27 6.27
C ASP A 103 3.45 -6.98 6.18
N TYR A 104 2.85 -5.88 6.63
CA TYR A 104 3.53 -4.59 6.70
C TYR A 104 4.53 -4.63 7.87
N PRO A 105 5.78 -4.17 7.69
CA PRO A 105 6.82 -4.20 8.73
C PRO A 105 6.66 -3.05 9.75
N SER A 106 5.46 -2.93 10.30
CA SER A 106 5.01 -1.71 10.99
C SER A 106 5.81 -1.42 12.25
N GLN A 107 6.27 -2.45 12.94
CA GLN A 107 6.95 -2.33 14.23
C GLN A 107 8.39 -1.76 14.15
N ILE A 108 8.91 -1.52 12.95
CA ILE A 108 10.32 -1.13 12.76
C ILE A 108 10.46 0.39 12.59
N ALA A 109 9.37 1.08 12.27
CA ALA A 109 9.39 2.52 12.03
C ALA A 109 9.12 3.33 13.31
N PRO A 110 10.00 4.26 13.71
CA PRO A 110 9.79 5.10 14.90
C PRO A 110 8.50 5.94 14.86
N TRP A 111 7.99 6.26 13.67
CA TRP A 111 6.74 6.99 13.49
C TRP A 111 5.49 6.12 13.69
N PHE A 112 5.62 4.78 13.69
CA PHE A 112 4.47 3.89 13.76
C PHE A 112 3.76 3.96 15.12
N THR A 113 4.49 4.08 16.22
CA THR A 113 3.90 4.29 17.56
C THR A 113 3.07 5.58 17.60
N LYS A 114 3.59 6.69 17.06
CA LYS A 114 2.84 7.96 16.98
C LYS A 114 1.59 7.84 16.12
N LEU A 115 1.67 7.06 15.04
CA LEU A 115 0.52 6.74 14.19
C LEU A 115 -0.54 5.95 14.97
N GLN A 116 -0.14 4.92 15.72
CA GLN A 116 -1.06 4.14 16.55
C GLN A 116 -1.71 5.00 17.64
N GLU A 117 -0.95 5.85 18.32
CA GLU A 117 -1.45 6.77 19.35
C GLU A 117 -2.49 7.74 18.79
N LYS A 118 -2.20 8.38 17.65
CA LYS A 118 -3.13 9.33 17.02
C LYS A 118 -4.46 8.68 16.64
N TYR A 119 -4.45 7.40 16.25
CA TYR A 119 -5.66 6.68 15.84
C TYR A 119 -6.24 5.73 16.90
N ALA A 120 -5.68 5.70 18.12
CA ALA A 120 -6.05 4.76 19.19
C ALA A 120 -7.53 4.82 19.58
N HIS A 121 -8.13 6.00 19.51
CA HIS A 121 -9.54 6.24 19.86
C HIS A 121 -10.44 6.41 18.63
N THR A 122 -9.92 6.12 17.44
CA THR A 122 -10.66 6.21 16.18
C THR A 122 -11.16 4.84 15.77
N THR A 123 -12.26 4.81 15.01
CA THR A 123 -12.76 3.61 14.34
C THR A 123 -12.66 3.78 12.83
N ALA A 124 -12.37 2.70 12.11
CA ALA A 124 -12.54 2.68 10.67
C ALA A 124 -14.03 2.80 10.33
N LYS A 125 -14.36 3.58 9.31
CA LYS A 125 -15.75 3.82 8.89
C LYS A 125 -15.98 3.17 7.54
N ASN A 126 -17.02 2.33 7.45
CA ASN A 126 -17.36 1.60 6.22
C ASN A 126 -16.17 0.82 5.64
N GLY A 127 -15.34 0.23 6.51
CA GLY A 127 -14.12 -0.48 6.11
C GLY A 127 -13.00 0.41 5.55
N ARG A 128 -13.10 1.75 5.63
CA ARG A 128 -12.03 2.66 5.22
C ARG A 128 -11.14 3.03 6.41
N CYS A 129 -9.82 2.93 6.21
CA CYS A 129 -8.82 3.32 7.20
C CYS A 129 -8.92 4.84 7.47
N PRO A 130 -8.98 5.29 8.73
CA PRO A 130 -9.11 6.71 9.05
C PRO A 130 -7.86 7.54 8.77
N HIS A 131 -6.72 6.91 8.47
CA HIS A 131 -5.49 7.62 8.14
C HIS A 131 -5.59 8.31 6.77
N LYS A 132 -5.68 7.52 5.69
CA LYS A 132 -5.72 8.02 4.30
C LYS A 132 -6.83 7.38 3.46
N GLY A 133 -7.89 6.92 4.12
CA GLY A 133 -9.10 6.45 3.45
C GLY A 133 -8.96 5.15 2.65
N PHE A 134 -7.89 4.38 2.83
CA PHE A 134 -7.73 3.11 2.10
C PHE A 134 -8.90 2.16 2.38
N ASP A 135 -9.47 1.57 1.33
CA ASP A 135 -10.55 0.59 1.43
C ASP A 135 -10.01 -0.79 1.86
N MET A 136 -10.11 -1.05 3.16
CA MET A 136 -9.67 -2.29 3.78
C MET A 136 -10.60 -3.46 3.48
N THR A 137 -11.79 -3.24 2.91
CA THR A 137 -12.70 -4.33 2.48
C THR A 137 -12.16 -5.11 1.27
N THR A 138 -11.03 -4.66 0.71
CA THR A 138 -10.28 -5.34 -0.34
C THR A 138 -9.24 -6.34 0.19
N ILE A 139 -9.10 -6.42 1.51
CA ILE A 139 -8.10 -7.23 2.22
C ILE A 139 -8.79 -8.39 2.94
N LYS A 140 -8.17 -9.56 2.88
CA LYS A 140 -8.61 -10.71 3.66
C LYS A 140 -8.20 -10.52 5.13
N PRO A 141 -9.09 -10.70 6.11
CA PRO A 141 -8.69 -10.75 7.51
C PRO A 141 -7.70 -11.90 7.80
N ASP A 142 -6.82 -11.70 8.77
CA ASP A 142 -5.93 -12.73 9.31
C ASP A 142 -6.69 -13.76 10.16
N ALA A 143 -5.97 -14.72 10.75
CA ALA A 143 -6.54 -15.77 11.57
C ALA A 143 -7.23 -15.23 12.84
N GLU A 144 -6.83 -14.06 13.32
CA GLU A 144 -7.40 -13.35 14.45
C GLU A 144 -8.56 -12.42 14.05
N GLY A 145 -8.98 -12.44 12.77
CA GLY A 145 -10.07 -11.62 12.26
C GLY A 145 -9.72 -10.14 12.13
N CYS A 146 -8.44 -9.81 11.99
CA CYS A 146 -7.93 -8.47 11.85
C CYS A 146 -7.45 -8.18 10.43
N ILE A 147 -7.46 -6.91 10.03
CA ILE A 147 -6.97 -6.43 8.75
C ILE A 147 -5.85 -5.42 9.01
N THR A 148 -4.69 -5.66 8.42
CA THR A 148 -3.59 -4.69 8.40
C THR A 148 -3.73 -3.77 7.19
N CYS A 149 -3.82 -2.47 7.43
CA CYS A 149 -3.87 -1.46 6.37
C CYS A 149 -2.54 -1.50 5.58
N PRO A 150 -2.57 -1.73 4.26
CA PRO A 150 -1.34 -1.90 3.48
C PRO A 150 -0.58 -0.60 3.20
N LEU A 151 -1.17 0.57 3.48
CA LEU A 151 -0.47 1.85 3.34
C LEU A 151 0.60 2.04 4.43
N HIS A 152 0.21 1.85 5.69
CA HIS A 152 1.03 2.27 6.84
C HIS A 152 0.94 1.30 8.04
N GLY A 153 0.38 0.10 7.85
CA GLY A 153 0.47 -1.00 8.81
C GLY A 153 -0.48 -0.95 10.02
N LEU A 154 -1.39 0.02 10.12
CA LEU A 154 -2.39 0.03 11.19
C LEU A 154 -3.28 -1.22 11.11
N LYS A 155 -3.37 -1.98 12.20
CA LYS A 155 -4.14 -3.23 12.30
C LYS A 155 -5.51 -2.97 12.91
N TRP A 156 -6.58 -3.46 12.29
CA TRP A 156 -7.96 -3.19 12.68
C TRP A 156 -8.73 -4.49 12.85
N ASN A 157 -9.57 -4.60 13.87
CA ASN A 157 -10.53 -5.70 13.93
C ASN A 157 -11.55 -5.57 12.78
N ALA A 158 -11.71 -6.60 11.95
CA ALA A 158 -12.51 -6.52 10.73
C ALA A 158 -14.03 -6.40 10.97
N THR A 159 -14.49 -6.69 12.20
CA THR A 159 -15.91 -6.62 12.57
C THR A 159 -16.21 -5.36 13.37
N ALA A 160 -15.42 -5.09 14.41
CA ALA A 160 -15.60 -3.96 15.31
C ALA A 160 -14.99 -2.66 14.78
N TRP A 161 -14.12 -2.72 13.76
CA TRP A 161 -13.40 -1.59 13.17
C TRP A 161 -12.61 -0.75 14.19
N LYS A 162 -12.17 -1.40 15.27
CA LYS A 162 -11.30 -0.81 16.30
C LYS A 162 -9.85 -1.12 15.99
N LEU A 163 -8.98 -0.14 16.25
CA LEU A 163 -7.54 -0.35 16.14
C LEU A 163 -7.10 -1.46 17.10
N GLN A 164 -6.17 -2.30 16.66
CA GLN A 164 -5.48 -3.31 17.45
C GLN A 164 -4.03 -2.86 17.60
N GLN A 165 -3.55 -2.84 18.84
CA GLN A 165 -2.16 -2.51 19.18
C GLN A 165 -1.33 -3.77 19.31
#